data_AF-A0A175YRA9-F1
#
_entry.id   AF-A0A175YRA9-F1
#
_cell.length_a   1.000
_cell.length_b   1.000
_cell.length_c   1.000
_cell.angle_alpha   90.00
_cell.angle_beta   90.00
_cell.angle_gamma   90.00
#
_symmetry.space_group_name_H-M   'P 1'
#
loop_
_entity.id
_entity.type
_entity.pdbx_description
1 polymer ?
#
loop_
_entity_poly.entity_id
_entity_poly.type
_entity_poly.pdbx_seq_one_letter_code
_entity_poly.pdbx_strand_id
1 'polypeptide(L)' 'MDFKAVWTAMEECQSLGLTKSIGVCNFSCKKLADILAFAKIPPAINQVSLHSQTRN' A
#
# COMPACT_ATOMS: atom_id res chain seq x y z
N MET A 1 12.53 4.21 -6.36
CA MET A 1 11.46 4.95 -5.66
C MET A 1 11.53 4.58 -4.20
N ASP A 2 11.50 5.56 -3.31
CA ASP A 2 11.58 5.32 -1.86
C ASP A 2 10.18 5.04 -1.30
N PHE A 3 9.83 3.75 -1.20
CA PHE A 3 8.53 3.34 -0.66
C PHE A 3 8.42 3.60 0.85
N LYS A 4 9.54 3.69 1.56
CA LYS A 4 9.53 3.93 3.00
C LYS A 4 9.11 5.36 3.30
N ALA A 5 9.74 6.34 2.64
CA ALA A 5 9.37 7.74 2.79
C ALA A 5 7.90 7.98 2.40
N VAL A 6 7.45 7.40 1.28
CA VAL A 6 6.06 7.56 0.81
C VAL A 6 5.08 6.95 1.79
N TRP A 7 5.31 5.71 2.25
CA TRP A 7 4.38 5.05 3.17
C TRP A 7 4.34 5.75 4.53
N THR A 8 5.47 6.24 5.06
CA THR A 8 5.48 7.03 6.29
C THR A 8 4.65 8.31 6.16
N ALA A 9 4.69 9.00 5.02
CA ALA A 9 3.81 10.15 4.78
C ALA A 9 2.33 9.76 4.70
N MET A 10 2.00 8.58 4.14
CA MET A 10 0.63 8.07 4.14
C MET A 10 0.13 7.74 5.56
N GLU A 11 0.98 7.14 6.39
CA GLU A 11 0.69 6.89 7.82
C GLU A 11 0.45 8.19 8.58
N GLU A 12 1.24 9.24 8.31
CA GLU A 12 1.04 10.57 8.89
C GLU A 12 -0.32 11.15 8.48
N CYS A 13 -0.67 11.10 7.19
CA CYS A 13 -1.99 11.54 6.72
C CYS A 13 -3.16 10.85 7.44
N GLN A 14 -3.05 9.55 7.72
CA GLN A 14 -4.07 8.84 8.50
C GLN A 14 -4.08 9.30 9.96
N SER A 15 -2.90 9.46 10.59
CA SER A 15 -2.79 9.91 11.98
C SER A 15 -3.35 11.32 12.21
N LEU A 16 -3.21 12.21 11.22
CA LEU A 16 -3.78 13.55 11.22
C LEU A 16 -5.30 13.56 10.95
N GLY A 17 -5.90 12.40 10.68
CA GLY A 17 -7.33 12.27 10.40
C GLY A 17 -7.74 12.73 9.00
N LEU A 18 -6.79 12.95 8.08
CA LEU A 18 -7.07 13.39 6.70
C LEU A 18 -7.70 12.27 5.86
N THR A 19 -7.49 11.02 6.28
CA THR A 19 -8.14 9.83 5.71
C THR A 19 -8.41 8.81 6.80
N LYS A 20 -9.44 7.97 6.59
CA LYS A 20 -9.76 6.85 7.48
C LYS A 20 -8.86 5.64 7.24
N SER A 21 -8.45 5.42 5.99
CA SER A 21 -7.68 4.23 5.57
C SER A 21 -6.66 4.58 4.50
N ILE A 22 -5.58 3.81 4.47
CA ILE A 22 -4.51 3.87 3.47
C ILE A 22 -4.27 2.48 2.89
N GLY A 23 -3.86 2.42 1.63
CA GLY A 23 -3.66 1.18 0.88
C GLY A 23 -2.75 1.38 -0.33
N VAL A 24 -2.48 0.29 -1.03
CA VAL A 24 -1.64 0.28 -2.23
C VAL A 24 -2.43 -0.23 -3.44
N CYS A 25 -1.87 -0.08 -4.64
CA CYS A 25 -2.48 -0.53 -5.88
C CYS A 25 -1.43 -1.16 -6.79
N ASN A 26 -1.72 -2.35 -7.32
CA ASN A 26 -0.87 -3.16 -8.18
C ASN A 26 0.52 -3.45 -7.59
N PHE A 27 0.59 -3.70 -6.28
CA PHE A 27 1.82 -4.17 -5.66
C PHE A 27 1.98 -5.68 -5.84
N SER A 28 3.17 -6.11 -6.25
CA SER A 28 3.56 -7.53 -6.23
C SER A 28 3.79 -8.01 -4.80
N CYS A 29 3.79 -9.33 -4.59
CA CYS A 29 4.05 -9.92 -3.26
C CYS A 29 5.38 -9.44 -2.65
N LYS A 30 6.42 -9.28 -3.48
CA LYS A 30 7.73 -8.77 -3.02
C LYS A 30 7.62 -7.35 -2.49
N LYS A 31 7.00 -6.44 -3.25
CA LYS A 31 6.83 -5.03 -2.83
C LYS A 31 5.92 -4.91 -1.60
N LEU A 32 4.90 -5.77 -1.50
CA LEU A 32 4.06 -5.85 -0.29
C LEU A 32 4.88 -6.28 0.91
N ALA A 33 5.72 -7.33 0.79
CA ALA A 33 6.60 -7.76 1.86
C ALA A 33 7.57 -6.65 2.29
N ASP A 34 8.12 -5.89 1.34
CA ASP A 34 8.99 -4.76 1.64
C ASP A 34 8.28 -3.69 2.49
N ILE A 35 7.03 -3.32 2.16
CA ILE A 35 6.23 -2.37 2.97
C ILE A 35 5.89 -2.96 4.34
N LEU A 36 5.40 -4.20 4.36
CA LEU A 36 4.97 -4.87 5.60
C LEU A 36 6.12 -5.04 6.61
N ALA A 37 7.37 -5.05 6.15
CA ALA A 37 8.54 -5.15 7.01
C ALA A 37 8.77 -3.90 7.88
N PHE A 38 8.27 -2.72 7.49
CA PHE A 38 8.48 -1.47 8.25
C PHE A 38 7.20 -0.68 8.55
N ALA A 39 6.07 -1.01 7.93
CA ALA A 39 4.80 -0.33 8.14
C ALA A 39 4.32 -0.46 9.60
N LYS A 40 4.04 0.68 10.24
CA LYS A 40 3.33 0.72 11.53
C LYS A 40 1.84 0.50 11.32
N ILE A 41 1.32 1.00 10.20
CA ILE A 41 -0.07 0.83 9.77
C ILE A 41 -0.03 0.03 8.46
N PRO A 42 -0.39 -1.26 8.48
CA PRO A 42 -0.36 -2.07 7.27
C PRO A 42 -1.37 -1.57 6.23
N PRO A 43 -1.08 -1.71 4.93
CA PRO A 43 -2.01 -1.33 3.89
C PRO A 43 -3.33 -2.09 4.05
N ALA A 44 -4.44 -1.36 4.12
CA ALA A 44 -5.76 -1.96 4.28
C ALA A 44 -6.19 -2.78 3.05
N ILE A 45 -5.72 -2.36 1.86
CA ILE A 45 -5.99 -3.04 0.58
C ILE A 45 -4.75 -3.00 -0.33
N ASN A 46 -4.67 -3.98 -1.22
CA ASN A 46 -3.90 -3.90 -2.47
C ASN A 46 -4.87 -3.99 -3.64
N GLN A 47 -5.25 -2.85 -4.22
CA GLN A 47 -6.17 -2.81 -5.35
C GLN A 47 -5.47 -3.38 -6.59
N VAL A 48 -6.03 -4.40 -7.23
CA VAL A 48 -5.46 -5.02 -8.43
C VAL A 48 -6.41 -4.86 -9.61
N SER A 49 -5.84 -4.64 -10.80
CA SER A 49 -6.63 -4.72 -12.04
C SER A 49 -6.96 -6.17 -12.36
N LEU A 50 -8.24 -6.47 -12.52
CA LEU A 50 -8.75 -7.78 -12.93
C LEU A 50 -9.51 -7.59 -14.25
N HIS A 51 -8.92 -7.99 -15.37
CA HIS A 51 -9.63 -8.13 -16.64
C HIS A 51 -9.53 -9.57 -17.16
N SER A 52 -10.38 -9.93 -18.13
CA SER A 52 -10.48 -11.30 -18.65
C SER A 52 -9.16 -11.87 -19.21
N GLN A 53 -8.22 -11.02 -19.62
CA GLN A 53 -6.92 -11.45 -20.14
C GLN A 53 -5.81 -11.42 -19.07
N THR A 54 -6.12 -11.03 -17.82
CA THR A 54 -5.17 -11.06 -16.69
C THR A 54 -5.11 -12.42 -16.00
N ARG A 55 -5.98 -13.37 -16.39
CA ARG A 55 -5.94 -14.77 -15.95
C ARG A 55 -5.48 -15.63 -17.12
N ASN A 56 -4.18 -15.85 -17.24
CA ASN A 56 -3.59 -16.91 -18.06
C ASN A 56 -2.96 -17.93 -17.12
#